data_AF-A0A8T8ST24-F1
#
_entry.id   AF-A0A8T8ST24-F1
#
_cell.length_a   1.000
_cell.length_b   1.000
_cell.length_c   1.000
_cell.angle_alpha   90.00
_cell.angle_beta   90.00
_cell.angle_gamma   90.00
#
_symmetry.space_group_name_H-M   'P 1'
#
loop_
_entity.id
_entity.type
_entity.pdbx_description
1 polymer ?
#
loop_
_entity_poly.entity_id
_entity_poly.type
_entity_poly.pdbx_seq_one_letter_code
_entity_poly.pdbx_strand_id
1 'polypeptide(L)'
;MTDSTPNKPSPLPPSLTIDNDPLTKLEDSLDLLIKIMAGSLSYCTLRASHVTIHPEIPISAKEATRASAKLVELDEMQGAIDELVLDLVRKAKDVEGLIATLPDGLQSEEDQTTELAALDNRIRTANADFKLALEEAESLQSQLTALLRNVQHQQQLTRLHLQRSLAAPSQKPSLPSS
;
A
#
# COMPACT_ATOMS: atom_id res chain seq x y z
N MET A 1 38.90 12.98 7.84
CA MET A 1 37.62 13.70 7.79
C MET A 1 36.72 12.89 6.86
N THR A 2 36.31 11.67 7.24
CA THR A 2 35.14 11.34 8.08
C THR A 2 33.87 12.01 7.58
N ASP A 3 33.21 11.37 6.61
CA ASP A 3 31.74 11.35 6.59
C ASP A 3 31.24 10.10 5.85
N SER A 4 31.42 8.94 6.49
CA SER A 4 30.75 7.70 6.09
C SER A 4 29.40 7.68 6.81
N THR A 5 28.43 8.41 6.28
CA THR A 5 27.04 8.32 6.70
C THR A 5 26.51 6.92 6.37
N PRO A 6 25.87 6.20 7.32
CA PRO A 6 25.28 4.91 7.02
C PRO A 6 24.09 5.12 6.08
N ASN A 7 24.16 4.48 4.92
CA ASN A 7 23.11 4.49 3.89
C ASN A 7 21.81 3.98 4.51
N LYS A 8 20.91 4.91 4.84
CA LYS A 8 19.57 4.60 5.36
C LYS A 8 18.82 3.82 4.28
N PRO A 9 18.35 2.58 4.54
CA PRO A 9 17.60 1.83 3.54
C PRO A 9 16.37 2.64 3.15
N SER A 10 16.26 2.93 1.85
CA SER A 10 15.10 3.61 1.28
C SER A 10 13.83 2.88 1.72
N PRO A 11 12.78 3.60 2.12
CA PRO A 11 11.53 2.99 2.53
C PRO A 11 11.01 2.12 1.37
N LEU A 12 10.66 0.88 1.68
CA LEU A 12 10.06 -0.05 0.73
C LEU A 12 8.87 0.65 0.05
N PRO A 13 8.74 0.59 -1.29
CA PRO A 13 7.59 1.16 -1.96
C PRO A 13 6.31 0.54 -1.39
N PRO A 14 5.22 1.31 -1.25
CA PRO A 14 3.96 0.78 -0.76
C PRO A 14 3.57 -0.44 -1.59
N SER A 15 3.23 -1.54 -0.92
CA SER A 15 2.77 -2.75 -1.57
C SER A 15 1.55 -2.42 -2.42
N LEU A 16 1.66 -2.63 -3.73
CA LEU A 16 0.51 -2.70 -4.64
C LEU A 16 -0.32 -3.92 -4.20
N THR A 17 -1.20 -3.74 -3.22
CA THR A 17 -2.23 -4.73 -2.92
C THR A 17 -3.19 -4.78 -4.10
N ILE A 18 -3.58 -6.00 -4.49
CA ILE A 18 -4.52 -6.25 -5.60
C ILE A 18 -5.82 -5.43 -5.41
N ASP A 19 -6.22 -5.18 -4.16
CA ASP A 19 -7.41 -4.40 -3.80
C ASP A 19 -7.28 -2.88 -4.07
N ASN A 20 -6.09 -2.39 -4.40
CA ASN A 20 -5.79 -0.97 -4.63
C ASN A 20 -5.28 -0.69 -6.06
N ASP A 21 -5.52 -1.59 -7.00
CA ASP A 21 -5.15 -1.40 -8.41
C ASP A 21 -5.94 -0.23 -9.04
N PRO A 22 -5.27 0.84 -9.52
CA PRO A 22 -5.92 1.95 -10.21
C PRO A 22 -6.67 1.51 -11.47
N LEU A 23 -6.24 0.44 -12.15
CA LEU A 23 -6.91 -0.07 -13.34
C LEU A 23 -8.27 -0.69 -13.00
N THR A 24 -8.32 -1.55 -11.99
CA THR A 24 -9.57 -2.15 -11.50
C THR A 24 -10.56 -1.09 -11.02
N LYS A 25 -10.07 -0.05 -10.32
CA LYS A 25 -10.92 1.08 -9.90
C LYS A 25 -11.48 1.87 -11.08
N LEU A 26 -10.68 2.06 -12.12
CA LEU A 26 -11.13 2.72 -13.35
C LEU A 26 -12.22 1.89 -14.04
N GLU A 27 -12.02 0.58 -14.16
CA GLU A 27 -13.03 -0.34 -14.71
C GLU A 27 -14.35 -0.24 -13.95
N ASP A 28 -14.33 -0.37 -12.62
CA ASP A 28 -15.53 -0.25 -11.78
C ASP A 28 -16.24 1.10 -11.95
N SER A 29 -15.47 2.19 -12.05
CA SER A 29 -16.00 3.54 -12.22
C SER A 29 -16.67 3.75 -13.59
N LEU A 30 -16.10 3.14 -14.64
CA LEU A 30 -16.63 3.20 -16.00
C LEU A 30 -17.89 2.35 -16.13
N ASP A 31 -17.89 1.17 -15.50
CA ASP A 31 -19.06 0.31 -15.38
C ASP A 31 -20.23 1.02 -14.69
N LEU A 32 -19.95 1.72 -13.59
CA LEU A 32 -20.93 2.52 -12.88
C LEU A 32 -21.47 3.67 -13.75
N LEU A 33 -20.58 4.37 -14.46
CA LEU A 33 -20.97 5.44 -15.37
C LEU A 33 -21.94 4.94 -16.46
N ILE A 34 -21.63 3.80 -17.08
CA ILE A 34 -22.48 3.20 -18.11
C ILE A 34 -23.83 2.76 -17.53
N LYS A 35 -23.85 2.17 -16.32
CA LYS A 35 -25.09 1.79 -15.63
C LYS A 35 -25.98 3.00 -15.32
N ILE A 36 -25.38 4.12 -14.88
CA ILE A 36 -26.10 5.38 -14.63
C ILE A 36 -26.63 5.97 -15.94
N MET A 37 -25.86 5.94 -17.03
CA MET A 37 -26.35 6.39 -18.35
C MET A 37 -27.53 5.56 -18.86
N ALA A 38 -27.44 4.23 -18.79
CA ALA A 38 -28.51 3.34 -19.20
C ALA A 38 -29.78 3.51 -18.34
N GLY A 39 -29.58 3.70 -17.02
CA GLY A 39 -30.64 4.00 -16.06
C GLY A 39 -31.32 5.35 -16.33
N SER A 40 -30.55 6.41 -16.59
CA SER A 40 -31.08 7.74 -16.90
C SER A 40 -31.81 7.77 -18.25
N LEU A 41 -31.31 7.07 -19.27
CA LEU A 41 -32.01 6.91 -20.54
C LEU A 41 -33.33 6.14 -20.37
N SER A 42 -33.33 5.07 -19.58
CA SER A 42 -34.54 4.30 -19.26
C SER A 42 -35.55 5.15 -18.49
N TYR A 43 -35.08 5.96 -17.52
CA TYR A 43 -35.91 6.88 -16.77
C TYR A 43 -36.59 7.91 -17.68
N CYS A 44 -35.82 8.57 -18.55
CA CYS A 44 -36.36 9.57 -19.48
C CYS A 44 -37.36 8.97 -20.48
N THR A 45 -37.08 7.78 -21.02
CA THR A 45 -37.91 7.15 -22.06
C THR A 45 -39.19 6.53 -21.49
N LEU A 46 -39.15 5.90 -20.32
CA LEU A 46 -40.31 5.23 -19.74
C LEU A 46 -41.23 6.19 -18.97
N ARG A 47 -40.67 7.23 -18.32
CA ARG A 47 -41.42 8.14 -17.44
C ARG A 47 -41.80 9.48 -18.06
N ALA A 48 -41.37 9.78 -19.28
CA ALA A 48 -41.78 10.99 -19.99
C ALA A 48 -43.31 11.09 -20.10
N SER A 49 -43.84 12.22 -19.61
CA SER A 49 -45.22 12.64 -19.84
C SER A 49 -45.38 13.11 -21.30
N HIS A 50 -46.54 12.84 -21.89
CA HIS A 50 -46.82 13.25 -23.26
C HIS A 50 -47.34 14.68 -23.28
N VAL A 51 -46.65 15.56 -24.01
CA VAL A 51 -47.13 16.92 -24.28
C VAL A 51 -48.03 16.90 -25.51
N THR A 52 -49.27 17.38 -25.38
CA THR A 52 -50.19 17.54 -26.50
C THR A 52 -49.79 18.75 -27.34
N ILE A 53 -49.37 18.50 -28.57
CA ILE A 53 -49.00 19.56 -29.53
C ILE A 53 -50.26 20.21 -30.14
N HIS A 54 -51.41 19.52 -30.12
CA HIS A 54 -52.69 20.01 -30.65
C HIS A 54 -53.88 19.63 -29.74
N PRO A 55 -54.82 20.55 -29.46
CA PRO A 55 -55.92 20.30 -28.51
C PRO A 55 -57.00 19.34 -29.03
N GLU A 56 -57.11 19.11 -30.34
CA GLU A 56 -58.15 18.26 -30.95
C GLU A 56 -57.76 16.78 -31.15
N ILE A 57 -56.49 16.42 -30.91
CA ILE A 57 -56.03 15.05 -31.13
C ILE A 57 -55.83 14.37 -29.76
N PRO A 58 -56.76 13.51 -29.32
CA PRO A 58 -56.57 12.77 -28.08
C PRO A 58 -55.41 11.79 -28.22
N ILE A 59 -54.48 11.85 -27.27
CA ILE A 59 -53.34 10.91 -27.20
C ILE A 59 -53.91 9.53 -26.86
N SER A 60 -53.85 8.59 -27.82
CA SER A 60 -54.13 7.19 -27.52
C SER A 60 -52.96 6.63 -26.72
N ALA A 61 -53.10 6.64 -25.39
CA ALA A 61 -52.20 5.90 -24.52
C ALA A 61 -52.34 4.41 -24.88
N LYS A 62 -51.30 3.81 -25.47
CA LYS A 62 -51.17 2.34 -25.47
C LYS A 62 -50.89 1.93 -24.02
N GLU A 63 -51.95 1.70 -23.26
CA GLU A 63 -51.95 1.35 -21.84
C GLU A 63 -51.24 0.02 -21.53
N ALA A 64 -51.05 -0.86 -22.51
CA ALA A 64 -50.66 -2.25 -22.24
C ALA A 64 -49.17 -2.50 -21.89
N THR A 65 -48.24 -1.58 -22.22
CA THR A 65 -46.81 -1.75 -21.86
C THR A 65 -46.31 -0.74 -20.83
N ARG A 66 -47.15 0.21 -20.40
CA ARG A 66 -46.74 1.40 -19.62
C ARG A 66 -47.37 1.49 -18.22
N ALA A 67 -48.36 0.64 -17.92
CA ALA A 67 -49.16 0.67 -16.69
C ALA A 67 -48.39 0.44 -15.37
N SER A 68 -47.10 0.08 -15.39
CA SER A 68 -46.29 -0.09 -14.17
C SER A 68 -45.43 1.13 -13.81
N ALA A 69 -45.25 2.10 -14.71
CA ALA A 69 -44.47 3.30 -14.45
C ALA A 69 -45.42 4.47 -14.14
N LYS A 70 -45.51 4.85 -12.86
CA LYS A 70 -46.14 6.11 -12.44
C LYS A 70 -45.53 7.25 -13.27
N LEU A 71 -46.33 7.83 -14.17
CA LEU A 71 -45.92 8.99 -14.95
C LEU A 71 -45.61 10.14 -13.98
N VAL A 72 -44.56 10.89 -14.27
CA VAL A 72 -44.06 11.97 -13.43
C VAL A 72 -44.46 13.30 -14.05
N GLU A 73 -44.83 14.27 -13.22
CA GLU A 73 -45.14 15.63 -13.68
C GLU A 73 -43.91 16.27 -14.32
N LEU A 74 -44.10 17.17 -15.30
CA LEU A 74 -43.01 17.72 -16.10
C LEU A 74 -41.98 18.48 -15.23
N ASP A 75 -42.43 19.18 -14.19
CA ASP A 75 -41.58 19.94 -13.25
C ASP A 75 -40.70 19.00 -12.40
N GLU A 76 -41.30 17.93 -11.86
CA GLU A 76 -40.59 16.89 -11.10
C GLU A 76 -39.60 16.13 -12.00
N MET A 77 -39.96 15.88 -13.26
CA MET A 77 -39.09 15.23 -14.23
C MET A 77 -37.90 16.11 -14.60
N GLN A 78 -38.11 17.41 -14.80
CA GLN A 78 -37.03 18.35 -15.14
C GLN A 78 -36.00 18.44 -13.99
N GLY A 79 -36.47 18.56 -12.74
CA GLY A 79 -35.59 18.55 -11.57
C GLY A 79 -34.78 17.25 -11.43
N ALA A 80 -35.42 16.11 -11.68
CA ALA A 80 -34.73 14.82 -11.66
C ALA A 80 -33.71 14.67 -12.78
N ILE A 81 -33.98 15.20 -13.98
CA ILE A 81 -33.02 15.22 -15.10
C ILE A 81 -31.81 16.08 -14.76
N ASP A 82 -32.03 17.26 -14.19
CA ASP A 82 -30.93 18.17 -13.84
C ASP A 82 -30.00 17.54 -12.78
N GLU A 83 -30.56 16.82 -11.80
CA GLU A 83 -29.79 16.05 -10.81
C GLU A 83 -29.00 14.91 -11.48
N LEU A 84 -29.64 14.14 -12.38
CA LEU A 84 -28.98 13.04 -13.11
C LEU A 84 -27.83 13.54 -13.99
N VAL A 85 -28.01 14.68 -14.67
CA VAL A 85 -26.96 15.29 -15.49
C VAL A 85 -25.80 15.76 -14.61
N LEU A 86 -26.09 16.36 -13.46
CA LEU A 86 -25.05 16.79 -12.52
C LEU A 86 -24.23 15.60 -11.99
N ASP A 87 -24.89 14.49 -11.64
CA ASP A 87 -24.21 13.29 -11.19
C ASP A 87 -23.38 12.64 -12.30
N LEU A 88 -23.91 12.59 -13.53
CA LEU A 88 -23.19 12.09 -14.70
C LEU A 88 -21.91 12.90 -14.98
N VAL A 89 -22.00 14.23 -14.94
CA VAL A 89 -20.85 15.12 -15.12
C VAL A 89 -19.83 14.95 -14.00
N ARG A 90 -20.28 14.79 -12.75
CA ARG A 90 -19.38 14.51 -11.63
C ARG A 90 -18.66 13.18 -11.82
N LYS A 91 -19.37 12.12 -12.18
CA LYS A 91 -18.79 10.80 -12.44
C LYS A 91 -17.82 10.79 -13.62
N ALA A 92 -18.12 11.53 -14.68
CA ALA A 92 -17.21 11.68 -15.81
C ALA A 92 -15.89 12.37 -15.40
N LYS A 93 -15.95 13.38 -14.53
CA LYS A 93 -14.76 14.03 -13.96
C LYS A 93 -13.99 13.12 -13.00
N ASP A 94 -14.69 12.32 -12.21
CA ASP A 94 -14.05 11.31 -11.35
C ASP A 94 -13.24 10.33 -12.21
N VAL A 95 -13.80 9.86 -13.32
CA VAL A 95 -13.11 8.99 -14.30
C VAL A 95 -11.91 9.68 -14.94
N GLU A 96 -12.04 10.94 -15.34
CA GLU A 96 -10.92 11.74 -15.89
C GLU A 96 -9.77 11.87 -14.88
N GLY A 97 -10.10 12.11 -13.60
CA GLY A 97 -9.14 12.11 -12.52
C GLY A 97 -8.45 10.76 -12.34
N LEU A 98 -9.20 9.65 -12.41
CA LEU A 98 -8.64 8.30 -12.33
C LEU A 98 -7.67 8.00 -13.49
N ILE A 99 -8.02 8.41 -14.71
CA ILE A 99 -7.14 8.28 -15.89
C ILE A 99 -5.83 9.04 -15.67
N ALA A 100 -5.89 10.25 -15.11
CA ALA A 100 -4.69 11.03 -14.81
C ALA A 100 -3.81 10.44 -13.69
N THR A 101 -4.38 9.58 -12.83
CA THR A 101 -3.64 8.86 -11.78
C THR A 101 -3.05 7.53 -12.24
N LEU A 102 -3.36 7.07 -13.46
CA LEU A 102 -2.73 5.88 -14.00
C LEU A 102 -1.21 6.12 -14.07
N PRO A 103 -0.39 5.14 -13.63
CA PRO A 103 1.04 5.26 -13.72
C PRO A 103 1.43 5.55 -15.18
N ASP A 104 2.34 6.51 -15.38
CA ASP A 104 2.87 6.89 -16.70
C ASP A 104 3.40 5.63 -17.39
N GLY A 105 2.62 5.06 -18.31
CA GLY A 105 2.76 3.61 -18.52
C GLY A 105 2.22 3.01 -19.80
N LEU A 106 2.15 3.77 -20.90
CA LEU A 106 2.45 3.19 -22.22
C LEU A 106 3.94 3.37 -22.52
N GLN A 107 4.81 3.05 -21.54
CA GLN A 107 6.20 2.80 -21.88
C GLN A 107 6.25 1.60 -22.84
N SER A 108 7.19 1.59 -23.78
CA SER A 108 7.36 0.42 -24.65
C SER A 108 7.56 -0.82 -23.79
N GLU A 109 7.04 -1.98 -24.19
CA GLU A 109 7.32 -3.25 -23.50
C GLU A 109 8.84 -3.44 -23.30
N GLU A 110 9.63 -2.94 -24.25
CA GLU A 110 11.09 -2.94 -24.18
C GLU A 110 11.59 -2.14 -22.96
N ASP A 111 11.12 -0.92 -22.73
CA ASP A 111 11.52 -0.10 -21.60
C ASP A 111 11.18 -0.77 -20.27
N GLN A 112 9.97 -1.34 -20.17
CA GLN A 112 9.52 -2.08 -18.98
C GLN A 112 10.40 -3.30 -18.70
N THR A 113 10.75 -4.07 -19.75
CA THR A 113 11.62 -5.24 -19.59
C THR A 113 13.03 -4.84 -19.13
N THR A 114 13.57 -3.73 -19.64
CA THR A 114 14.88 -3.23 -19.21
C THR A 114 14.85 -2.74 -17.77
N GLU A 115 13.79 -2.05 -17.35
CA GLU A 115 13.62 -1.60 -15.96
C GLU A 115 13.46 -2.79 -15.01
N LEU A 116 12.65 -3.79 -15.38
CA LEU A 116 12.49 -5.04 -14.63
C LEU A 116 13.83 -5.78 -14.46
N ALA A 117 14.62 -5.89 -15.54
CA ALA A 117 15.94 -6.50 -15.48
C ALA A 117 16.91 -5.72 -14.59
N ALA A 118 16.88 -4.38 -14.65
CA ALA A 118 17.67 -3.52 -13.77
C ALA A 118 17.26 -3.68 -12.30
N LEU A 119 15.95 -3.77 -12.03
CA LEU A 119 15.41 -3.99 -10.69
C LEU A 119 15.80 -5.36 -10.13
N ASP A 120 15.69 -6.43 -10.93
CA ASP A 120 16.10 -7.78 -10.52
C ASP A 120 17.59 -7.81 -10.16
N ASN A 121 18.44 -7.18 -10.97
CA ASN A 121 19.87 -7.05 -10.66
C ASN A 121 20.10 -6.29 -9.34
N ARG A 122 19.39 -5.18 -9.11
CA ARG A 122 19.49 -4.42 -7.85
C ARG A 122 19.06 -5.26 -6.64
N ILE A 123 17.99 -6.04 -6.77
CA ILE A 123 17.52 -6.94 -5.71
C ILE A 123 18.57 -8.03 -5.43
N ARG A 124 19.16 -8.62 -6.47
CA ARG A 124 20.21 -9.64 -6.31
C ARG A 124 21.42 -9.10 -5.58
N THR A 125 21.90 -7.92 -5.97
CA THR A 125 23.04 -7.27 -5.30
C THR A 125 22.69 -6.92 -3.85
N ALA A 126 21.55 -6.28 -3.61
CA ALA A 126 21.12 -5.94 -2.24
C ALA A 126 20.97 -7.18 -1.35
N ASN A 127 20.47 -8.29 -1.87
CA ASN A 127 20.36 -9.55 -1.14
C ASN A 127 21.74 -10.18 -0.86
N ALA A 128 22.69 -10.06 -1.77
CA ALA A 128 24.06 -10.53 -1.55
C ALA A 128 24.75 -9.71 -0.46
N ASP A 129 24.64 -8.38 -0.53
CA ASP A 129 25.19 -7.46 0.48
C ASP A 129 24.54 -7.70 1.85
N PHE A 130 23.22 -7.93 1.87
CA PHE A 130 22.49 -8.26 3.09
C PHE A 130 23.00 -9.57 3.72
N LYS A 131 23.27 -10.61 2.92
CA LYS A 131 23.83 -11.88 3.43
C LYS A 131 25.22 -11.69 4.02
N LEU A 132 26.09 -10.93 3.35
CA LEU A 132 27.43 -10.64 3.87
C LEU A 132 27.37 -9.88 5.19
N ALA A 133 26.54 -8.83 5.27
CA ALA A 133 26.33 -8.08 6.49
C ALA A 133 25.76 -8.95 7.64
N LEU A 134 24.91 -9.92 7.31
CA LEU A 134 24.36 -10.86 8.28
C LEU A 134 25.45 -11.81 8.81
N GLU A 135 26.28 -12.39 7.94
CA GLU A 135 27.39 -13.27 8.33
C GLU A 135 28.41 -12.53 9.22
N GLU A 136 28.73 -11.28 8.87
CA GLU A 136 29.60 -10.42 9.69
C GLU A 136 29.00 -10.14 11.07
N ALA A 137 27.70 -9.83 11.13
CA ALA A 137 26.99 -9.61 12.39
C ALA A 137 26.97 -10.86 13.27
N GLU A 138 26.71 -12.04 12.69
CA GLU A 138 26.73 -13.32 13.40
C GLU A 138 28.14 -13.66 13.93
N SER A 139 29.17 -13.43 13.11
CA SER A 139 30.57 -13.59 13.52
C SER A 139 30.92 -12.69 14.71
N LEU A 140 30.61 -11.40 14.62
CA LEU A 140 30.85 -10.43 15.70
C LEU A 140 30.08 -10.80 16.97
N GLN A 141 28.83 -11.25 16.83
CA GLN A 141 28.02 -11.71 17.97
C GLN A 141 28.67 -12.91 18.66
N SER A 142 29.19 -13.87 17.90
CA SER A 142 29.88 -15.03 18.44
C SER A 142 31.16 -14.64 19.20
N GLN A 143 31.95 -13.71 18.64
CA GLN A 143 33.18 -13.18 19.25
C GLN A 143 32.88 -12.42 20.55
N LEU A 144 31.86 -11.54 20.53
CA LEU A 144 31.43 -10.79 21.70
C LEU A 144 30.96 -11.72 22.83
N THR A 145 30.21 -12.76 22.48
CA THR A 145 29.77 -13.77 23.46
C THR A 145 30.94 -14.54 24.05
N ALA A 146 31.96 -14.88 23.25
CA ALA A 146 33.18 -15.53 23.74
C ALA A 146 33.98 -14.62 24.69
N LEU A 147 34.15 -13.34 24.34
CA LEU A 147 34.80 -12.35 25.20
C LEU A 147 34.06 -12.18 26.53
N LEU A 148 32.73 -12.08 26.51
CA LEU A 148 31.92 -12.00 27.74
C LEU A 148 32.13 -13.23 28.64
N ARG A 149 32.15 -14.44 28.07
CA ARG A 149 32.44 -15.67 28.84
C ARG A 149 33.83 -15.65 29.45
N ASN A 150 34.84 -15.20 28.70
CA ASN A 150 36.22 -15.13 29.17
C ASN A 150 36.37 -14.11 30.32
N VAL A 151 35.76 -12.93 30.19
CA VAL A 151 35.76 -11.91 31.24
C VAL A 151 35.04 -12.43 32.49
N GLN A 152 33.89 -13.09 32.33
CA GLN A 152 33.18 -13.70 33.45
C GLN A 152 34.03 -14.77 34.14
N HIS A 153 34.72 -15.62 33.38
CA HIS A 153 35.61 -16.65 33.92
C HIS A 153 36.79 -16.03 34.69
N GLN A 154 37.45 -15.01 34.15
CA GLN A 154 38.54 -14.28 34.82
C GLN A 154 38.07 -13.63 36.13
N GLN A 155 36.89 -13.01 36.13
CA GLN A 155 36.31 -12.43 37.34
C GLN A 155 36.04 -13.50 38.41
N GLN A 156 35.53 -14.67 38.03
CA GLN A 156 35.31 -15.79 38.95
C GLN A 156 36.64 -16.28 39.56
N LEU A 157 37.67 -16.49 38.73
CA LEU A 157 38.99 -16.89 39.21
C LEU A 157 39.59 -15.86 40.17
N THR A 158 39.54 -14.58 39.80
CA THR A 158 40.05 -13.50 40.65
C THR A 158 39.35 -13.48 42.00
N ARG A 159 38.02 -13.64 42.02
CA ARG A 159 37.25 -13.73 43.28
C ARG A 159 37.69 -14.92 44.13
N LEU A 160 37.90 -16.09 43.54
CA LEU A 160 38.39 -17.27 44.26
C LEU A 160 39.81 -17.07 44.82
N HIS A 161 40.70 -16.46 44.05
CA HIS A 161 42.06 -16.12 44.52
C HIS A 161 42.04 -15.15 45.70
N LEU A 162 41.21 -14.11 45.63
CA LEU A 162 41.03 -13.16 46.73
C LEU A 162 40.46 -13.86 47.97
N GLN A 163 39.42 -14.67 47.81
CA GLN A 163 38.85 -15.45 48.91
C GLN A 163 39.88 -16.39 49.56
N ARG A 164 40.71 -17.07 48.75
CA ARG A 164 41.78 -17.93 49.25
C ARG A 164 42.87 -17.15 49.98
N SER A 165 43.26 -15.98 49.47
CA SER A 165 44.27 -15.12 50.11
C SER A 165 43.79 -14.55 51.45
N LEU A 166 42.49 -14.25 51.57
CA LEU A 166 41.85 -13.82 52.82
C LEU A 166 41.70 -14.97 53.82
N ALA A 167 41.56 -16.20 53.34
CA ALA A 167 41.44 -17.40 54.19
C ALA A 167 42.80 -17.99 54.64
N ALA A 168 43.92 -17.55 54.06
CA ALA A 168 45.25 -18.00 54.48
C ALA A 168 45.73 -17.20 55.71
N PRO A 169 45.97 -17.84 56.88
CA PRO A 169 46.45 -17.12 58.05
C PRO A 169 47.90 -16.69 57.83
N SER A 170 48.22 -15.46 58.23
CA SER A 170 49.55 -14.83 58.19
C SER A 170 50.63 -15.74 58.77
N GLN A 171 51.36 -16.46 57.91
CA GLN A 171 52.53 -17.23 58.32
C GLN A 171 53.68 -16.26 58.58
N LYS A 172 53.87 -15.87 59.85
CA LYS A 172 55.06 -15.14 60.32
C LYS A 172 56.32 -15.97 59.97
N PRO A 173 57.36 -15.36 59.38
CA PRO A 173 58.62 -16.05 59.17
C PRO A 173 59.36 -16.15 60.51
N SER A 174 59.54 -17.36 61.05
CA SER A 174 60.45 -17.60 62.17
C SER A 174 61.87 -17.73 61.61
N LEU A 175 62.74 -16.77 61.96
CA LEU A 175 64.18 -16.78 61.73
C LEU A 175 64.86 -17.93 62.50
N PRO A 176 65.95 -18.52 61.96
CA PRO A 176 66.76 -19.52 62.66
C PRO A 176 67.96 -18.88 63.38
N SER A 177 68.07 -19.09 64.69
CA SER A 177 69.28 -18.97 65.54
C SER A 177 68.82 -19.12 67.01
N SER A 178 69.39 -19.91 67.92
CA SER A 178 70.60 -20.73 68.03
C SER A 178 70.35 -21.78 69.11
#